data_AF-A0A0Q9N575-F1
#
_entry.id   AF-A0A0Q9N575-F1
#
_cell.length_a   1.000
_cell.length_b   1.000
_cell.length_c   1.000
_cell.angle_alpha   90.00
_cell.angle_beta   90.00
_cell.angle_gamma   90.00
#
_symmetry.space_group_name_H-M   'P 1'
#
loop_
_entity.id
_entity.type
_entity.pdbx_description
1 polymer ?
#
loop_
_entity_poly.entity_id
_entity_poly.type
_entity_poly.pdbx_seq_one_letter_code
_entity_poly.pdbx_strand_id
1 'polypeptide(L)'
;MDKLLQTLQRITQAIIVELDQMDDEQFASFVEERQLIIDQLQSMNQSFNDQQKLVIKDILQYDEAIVRRMQQLKDEAKSGIDKIERARVHNNAYEQPYAQESYFFDRKK
;
A
#
# COMPACT_ATOMS: atom_id res chain seq x y z
N MET A 1 10.82 10.89 -24.77
CA MET A 1 9.43 11.09 -24.33
C MET A 1 8.52 9.92 -24.72
N ASP A 2 8.38 9.57 -26.01
CA ASP A 2 7.44 8.51 -26.45
C ASP A 2 7.66 7.16 -25.76
N LYS A 3 8.92 6.72 -25.64
CA LYS A 3 9.25 5.48 -24.93
C LYS A 3 8.80 5.51 -23.46
N LEU A 4 8.93 6.65 -22.78
CA LEU A 4 8.50 6.80 -21.39
C LEU A 4 6.98 6.73 -21.28
N LEU A 5 6.26 7.39 -22.18
CA LEU A 5 4.79 7.33 -22.21
C LEU A 5 4.28 5.92 -22.55
N GLN A 6 4.92 5.21 -23.47
CA GLN A 6 4.60 3.81 -23.77
C GLN A 6 4.88 2.88 -22.59
N THR A 7 6.01 3.07 -21.90
CA THR A 7 6.31 2.32 -20.68
C THR A 7 5.28 2.60 -19.60
N LEU A 8 4.95 3.88 -19.36
CA LEU A 8 3.93 4.29 -18.39
C LEU A 8 2.58 3.65 -18.70
N GLN A 9 2.14 3.71 -19.97
CA GLN A 9 0.91 3.08 -20.43
C GLN A 9 0.93 1.57 -20.20
N ARG A 10 2.03 0.89 -20.54
CA ARG A 10 2.17 -0.56 -20.38
C ARG A 10 2.08 -0.97 -18.92
N ILE A 11 2.80 -0.30 -18.01
CA ILE A 11 2.76 -0.66 -16.58
C ILE A 11 1.39 -0.38 -15.97
N THR A 12 0.73 0.72 -16.38
CA THR A 12 -0.63 1.03 -15.95
C THR A 12 -1.63 -0.02 -16.45
N GLN A 13 -1.54 -0.45 -17.70
CA GLN A 13 -2.44 -1.47 -18.23
C GLN A 13 -2.19 -2.85 -17.59
N ALA A 14 -0.94 -3.22 -17.35
CA ALA A 14 -0.59 -4.47 -16.68
C ALA A 14 -1.17 -4.51 -15.26
N ILE A 15 -1.02 -3.41 -14.51
CA ILE A 15 -1.47 -3.38 -13.12
C ILE A 15 -2.98 -3.45 -12.97
N ILE A 16 -3.73 -2.87 -13.92
CA ILE A 16 -5.19 -2.84 -13.85
C ILE A 16 -5.80 -4.25 -13.95
N VAL A 17 -5.14 -5.19 -14.62
CA VAL A 17 -5.59 -6.58 -14.71
C VAL A 17 -5.49 -7.30 -13.37
N GLU A 18 -4.52 -6.92 -12.54
CA GLU A 18 -4.19 -7.62 -11.28
C GLU A 18 -4.50 -6.78 -10.04
N LEU A 19 -5.09 -5.59 -10.20
CA LEU A 19 -5.19 -4.54 -9.18
C LEU A 19 -5.76 -5.03 -7.83
N ASP A 20 -6.82 -5.85 -7.89
CA ASP A 20 -7.50 -6.38 -6.70
C ASP A 20 -6.74 -7.51 -6.01
N GLN A 21 -5.77 -8.14 -6.69
CA GLN A 21 -4.97 -9.25 -6.16
C GLN A 21 -3.62 -8.80 -5.62
N MET A 22 -3.23 -7.55 -5.85
CA MET A 22 -1.96 -7.02 -5.38
C MET A 22 -1.94 -6.84 -3.87
N ASP A 23 -0.84 -7.23 -3.25
CA ASP A 23 -0.53 -6.85 -1.88
C ASP A 23 0.07 -5.43 -1.79
N ASP A 24 0.29 -4.98 -0.55
CA ASP A 24 0.84 -3.66 -0.25
C ASP A 24 2.21 -3.41 -0.90
N GLU A 25 3.11 -4.40 -0.89
CA GLU A 25 4.47 -4.27 -1.39
C GLU A 25 4.52 -4.20 -2.91
N GLN A 26 3.74 -5.05 -3.58
CA GLN A 26 3.58 -5.03 -5.03
C GLN A 26 2.97 -3.69 -5.47
N PHE A 27 1.94 -3.21 -4.78
CA PHE A 27 1.28 -1.95 -5.13
C PHE A 27 2.21 -0.76 -4.92
N ALA A 28 2.96 -0.74 -3.81
CA ALA A 28 3.98 0.28 -3.55
C ALA A 28 5.06 0.29 -4.64
N SER A 29 5.57 -0.88 -5.04
CA SER A 29 6.58 -1.00 -6.11
C SER A 29 6.08 -0.43 -7.44
N PHE A 30 4.81 -0.68 -7.78
CA PHE A 30 4.18 -0.10 -8.97
C PHE A 30 4.10 1.43 -8.87
N VAL A 31 3.67 1.98 -7.73
CA VAL A 31 3.56 3.43 -7.54
C VAL A 31 4.93 4.10 -7.66
N GLU A 32 5.98 3.48 -7.11
CA GLU A 32 7.37 3.95 -7.23
C GLU A 32 7.84 3.93 -8.69
N GLU A 33 7.64 2.84 -9.43
CA GLU A 33 7.99 2.75 -10.85
C GLU A 33 7.24 3.82 -11.67
N ARG A 34 5.94 4.00 -11.41
CA ARG A 34 5.12 5.05 -12.04
C ARG A 34 5.70 6.44 -11.77
N GLN A 35 6.09 6.72 -10.52
CA GLN A 35 6.63 8.01 -10.13
C GLN A 35 7.96 8.30 -10.83
N LEU A 36 8.86 7.32 -10.90
CA LEU A 36 10.15 7.49 -11.58
C LEU A 36 9.99 7.87 -13.06
N ILE A 37 9.01 7.29 -13.76
CA ILE A 37 8.73 7.62 -15.15
C ILE A 37 8.14 9.03 -15.28
N ILE A 38 7.23 9.41 -14.37
CA ILE A 38 6.64 10.76 -14.34
C ILE A 38 7.72 11.82 -14.08
N ASP A 39 8.62 11.59 -13.14
CA ASP A 39 9.71 12.51 -12.82
C ASP A 39 10.63 12.72 -14.03
N GLN A 40 10.95 11.63 -14.75
CA GLN A 40 11.71 11.72 -15.99
C GLN A 40 10.97 12.52 -17.07
N LEU A 41 9.66 12.31 -17.24
CA LEU A 41 8.83 13.08 -18.18
C LEU A 41 8.81 14.57 -17.81
N GLN A 42 8.67 14.90 -16.52
CA GLN A 42 8.67 16.28 -16.03
C GLN A 42 10.03 16.97 -16.24
N SER A 43 11.14 16.26 -15.99
CA SER A 43 12.49 16.80 -16.15
C SER A 43 12.84 17.22 -17.58
N MET A 44 12.14 16.68 -18.59
CA MET A 44 12.39 17.00 -19.99
C MET A 44 11.94 18.43 -20.34
N ASN A 45 11.06 19.07 -19.56
CA ASN A 45 10.55 20.43 -19.80
C ASN A 45 10.05 20.65 -21.25
N GLN A 46 9.46 19.62 -21.86
CA GLN A 46 8.95 19.64 -23.22
C GLN A 46 7.41 19.56 -23.24
N SER A 47 6.80 20.28 -24.17
CA SER A 47 5.35 20.18 -24.41
C SER A 47 5.00 18.87 -25.09
N PHE A 48 3.89 18.26 -24.67
CA PHE A 48 3.34 17.08 -25.32
C PHE A 48 2.64 17.44 -26.64
N ASN A 49 2.91 16.66 -27.69
CA ASN A 49 2.15 16.70 -28.94
C ASN A 49 0.78 16.00 -28.78
N ASP A 50 -0.07 16.10 -29.79
CA ASP A 50 -1.45 15.59 -29.68
C ASP A 50 -1.51 14.06 -29.56
N GLN A 51 -0.62 13.32 -30.22
CA GLN A 51 -0.54 11.86 -30.06
C GLN A 51 -0.15 11.46 -28.63
N GLN A 52 0.79 12.18 -28.03
CA GLN A 52 1.22 11.95 -26.66
C GLN A 52 0.12 12.30 -25.65
N LYS A 53 -0.66 13.37 -25.91
CA LYS A 53 -1.82 13.71 -25.09
C LYS A 53 -2.90 12.63 -25.14
N LEU A 54 -3.09 11.96 -26.28
CA LEU A 54 -4.01 10.82 -26.37
C LEU A 54 -3.54 9.67 -25.47
N VAL A 55 -2.26 9.32 -25.52
CA VAL A 55 -1.68 8.29 -24.63
C VAL A 55 -1.85 8.66 -23.16
N ILE A 56 -1.58 9.92 -22.80
CA ILE A 56 -1.79 10.42 -21.43
C ILE A 56 -3.25 10.30 -21.03
N LYS A 57 -4.18 10.66 -21.91
CA LYS A 57 -5.62 10.54 -21.64
C LYS A 57 -6.04 9.10 -21.40
N ASP A 58 -5.47 8.14 -22.13
CA ASP A 58 -5.74 6.72 -21.93
C ASP A 58 -5.19 6.22 -20.58
N ILE A 59 -4.01 6.68 -20.17
CA ILE A 59 -3.44 6.37 -18.84
C ILE A 59 -4.36 6.91 -17.73
N LEU A 60 -4.80 8.16 -17.85
CA LEU A 60 -5.61 8.84 -16.82
C LEU A 60 -6.99 8.20 -16.59
N GLN A 61 -7.50 7.40 -17.53
CA GLN A 61 -8.76 6.66 -17.36
C GLN A 61 -8.69 5.65 -16.20
N TYR A 62 -7.49 5.21 -15.83
CA TYR A 62 -7.26 4.20 -14.79
C TYR A 62 -6.95 4.79 -13.41
N ASP A 63 -6.71 6.10 -13.32
CA ASP A 63 -6.22 6.74 -12.08
C ASP A 63 -7.24 6.63 -10.94
N GLU A 64 -8.54 6.69 -11.21
CA GLU A 64 -9.56 6.52 -10.15
C GLU A 64 -9.51 5.11 -9.53
N ALA A 65 -9.35 4.07 -10.35
CA ALA A 65 -9.25 2.70 -9.87
C ALA A 65 -7.99 2.50 -9.02
N ILE A 66 -6.86 3.03 -9.48
CA ILE A 66 -5.57 2.97 -8.76
C ILE A 66 -5.69 3.67 -7.40
N VAL A 67 -6.25 4.88 -7.35
CA VAL A 67 -6.44 5.62 -6.10
C VAL A 67 -7.38 4.87 -5.16
N ARG A 68 -8.44 4.25 -5.68
CA ARG A 68 -9.35 3.44 -4.87
C ARG A 68 -8.63 2.25 -4.23
N ARG A 69 -7.79 1.53 -4.98
CA ARG A 69 -7.01 0.41 -4.43
C ARG A 69 -6.03 0.88 -3.35
N MET A 70 -5.34 1.99 -3.59
CA MET A 70 -4.45 2.61 -2.59
C MET A 70 -5.20 2.92 -1.28
N GLN A 71 -6.41 3.45 -1.37
CA GLN A 71 -7.23 3.76 -0.19
C GLN A 71 -7.68 2.49 0.53
N GLN A 72 -8.06 1.43 -0.20
CA GLN A 72 -8.41 0.14 0.40
C GLN A 72 -7.24 -0.46 1.20
N LEU A 73 -6.05 -0.53 0.58
CA LEU A 73 -4.84 -1.03 1.23
C LEU A 73 -4.51 -0.25 2.51
N LYS A 74 -4.63 1.09 2.45
CA LYS A 74 -4.47 1.96 3.62
C LYS A 74 -5.48 1.64 4.73
N ASP A 75 -6.73 1.42 4.39
CA ASP A 75 -7.79 1.11 5.36
C ASP A 75 -7.62 -0.31 5.95
N GLU A 76 -7.15 -1.27 5.15
CA GLU A 76 -6.77 -2.62 5.58
C GLU A 76 -5.63 -2.57 6.60
N ALA A 77 -4.56 -1.83 6.31
CA ALA A 77 -3.43 -1.62 7.21
C ALA A 77 -3.86 -0.97 8.54
N LYS A 78 -4.70 0.06 8.48
CA LYS A 78 -5.27 0.69 9.68
C LYS A 78 -6.09 -0.31 10.52
N SER A 79 -6.95 -1.10 9.89
CA SER A 79 -7.73 -2.12 10.58
C SER A 79 -6.86 -3.19 11.25
N GLY A 80 -5.75 -3.57 10.61
CA GLY A 80 -4.75 -4.48 11.17
C GLY A 80 -4.13 -3.95 12.46
N ILE A 81 -3.73 -2.69 12.48
CA ILE A 81 -3.19 -2.02 13.68
C ILE A 81 -4.23 -2.01 14.80
N ASP A 82 -5.47 -1.59 14.52
CA ASP A 82 -6.55 -1.54 15.52
C ASP A 82 -6.82 -2.92 16.14
N LYS A 83 -6.71 -4.00 15.35
CA LYS A 83 -6.86 -5.38 15.85
C LYS A 83 -5.72 -5.77 16.79
N ILE A 84 -4.49 -5.42 16.46
CA ILE A 84 -3.32 -5.68 17.31
C ILE A 84 -3.45 -4.92 18.64
N GLU A 85 -3.87 -3.66 18.61
CA GLU A 85 -4.09 -2.87 19.82
C GLU A 85 -5.16 -3.48 20.72
N ARG A 86 -6.32 -3.86 20.15
CA ARG A 86 -7.38 -4.53 20.92
C ARG A 86 -6.94 -5.87 21.49
N ALA A 87 -6.16 -6.66 20.75
CA ALA A 87 -5.62 -7.93 21.25
C ALA A 87 -4.65 -7.72 22.42
N ARG A 88 -3.80 -6.68 22.37
CA ARG A 88 -2.92 -6.31 23.49
C ARG A 88 -3.69 -5.88 24.74
N VAL A 89 -4.74 -5.07 24.58
CA VAL A 89 -5.62 -4.66 25.69
C VAL A 89 -6.32 -5.86 26.32
N HIS A 90 -6.82 -6.79 25.50
CA HIS A 90 -7.45 -8.02 25.98
C HIS A 90 -6.45 -8.93 26.71
N ASN A 91 -5.28 -9.20 26.15
CA ASN A 91 -4.24 -9.99 26.84
C ASN A 91 -3.82 -9.37 28.18
N ASN A 92 -3.62 -8.05 28.24
CA ASN A 92 -3.28 -7.36 29.49
C ASN A 92 -4.41 -7.40 30.55
N ALA A 93 -5.68 -7.47 30.13
CA ALA A 93 -6.82 -7.56 31.03
C ALA A 93 -7.03 -8.97 31.62
N TYR A 94 -6.52 -10.02 30.95
CA TYR A 94 -6.56 -11.39 31.45
C TYR A 94 -5.31 -11.78 32.27
N GLU A 95 -4.18 -11.09 32.11
CA GLU A 95 -2.94 -11.36 32.89
C GLU A 95 -2.90 -10.71 34.30
N GLN A 96 -3.88 -9.88 34.67
CA GLN A 96 -4.03 -9.31 36.01
C GLN A 96 -5.32 -9.86 36.66
N PRO A 97 -5.27 -11.03 37.37
CA PRO A 97 -4.71 -11.09 38.72
C PRO A 97 -4.11 -12.48 39.09
N TYR A 98 -2.86 -12.76 38.71
CA TYR A 98 -2.10 -13.90 39.26
C TYR A 98 -0.82 -13.47 39.99
N ALA A 99 -0.78 -12.21 40.46
CA ALA A 99 0.29 -11.67 41.28
C ALA A 99 -0.16 -11.36 42.72
N GLN A 100 -1.16 -12.07 43.24
CA GLN A 100 -1.45 -12.12 44.67
C GLN A 100 -1.31 -13.57 45.15
N GLU A 101 -0.45 -13.76 46.14
CA GLU A 101 -0.24 -15.00 46.91
C GLU A 101 0.64 -16.10 46.28
N SER A 102 1.87 -15.75 45.88
CA SER A 102 2.96 -16.73 45.94
C SER A 102 3.46 -16.88 47.40
N TYR A 103 2.62 -17.42 48.29
CA TYR A 103 3.06 -17.96 49.58
C TYR A 103 3.84 -19.26 49.31
N PHE A 104 5.15 -19.16 49.09
CA PHE A 104 6.03 -20.31 49.16
C PHE A 104 6.13 -20.75 50.62
N PHE A 105 5.28 -21.71 50.99
CA PHE A 105 5.48 -22.51 52.19
C PHE A 105 6.75 -23.34 52.02
N ASP A 106 7.81 -22.93 52.70
CA ASP A 106 8.93 -23.82 52.97
C ASP A 106 8.46 -24.91 53.94
N ARG A 107 8.29 -26.13 53.43
CA ARG A 107 8.09 -27.34 54.24
C ARG A 107 9.05 -28.43 53.80
N LYS A 108 10.08 -28.58 54.64
CA LYS A 108 10.86 -29.79 55.00
C LYS A 108 11.81 -30.38 53.94
N LYS A 109 13.10 -30.46 54.28
CA LYS A 109 13.66 -31.50 55.18
C LYS A 109 14.97 -31.06 55.80
#